data_AF-A0A7X4L0J1-F1
#
_entry.id   AF-A0A7X4L0J1-F1
#
_cell.length_a   1.000
_cell.length_b   1.000
_cell.length_c   1.000
_cell.angle_alpha   90.00
_cell.angle_beta   90.00
_cell.angle_gamma   90.00
#
_symmetry.space_group_name_H-M   'P 1'
#
loop_
_entity.id
_entity.type
_entity.pdbx_description
1 polymer ?
#
loop_
_entity_poly.entity_id
_entity_poly.type
_entity_poly.pdbx_seq_one_letter_code
_entity_poly.pdbx_strand_id
1 'polypeptide(L)'
;MAVVRKSTCCFRAARKRATIVRSLRSTAKNAPASSTSALMRPALRCPSRDRPPPGPALRELLRRIRLPIRRGTHAARRHGASWRRPPPATTRARRHPPERPAESRLQAWPRTRRSSCPPSRLDTTMVCPYPGILACRGQCIGFRFHSKQRRHPSEQNFYVYTNNVLLHNNVVRFIDRADEMRRLDAALVQPGAFAVIWGRRRVGKTRLLIEWSQRHGGLYAAADASAPAVQRRYLAAAVEHRFPGFADVEYPDWRSFLSRLVTDAKATGWRGPFVLDELPYLLAADPTLAGVLQGWVDTTPGRPTLVVSGSSQRMMHGAILSAGAPLYGRAREAFAVRPLRPGYLADVFSGAGGRDLLALYAAWGGMPRYWELAEPFGLDLERAVDTLVLDPAGPLHLEPDRLLLEEVPPATALRPLLDVIGAGAHRVSEIAGRLGCPASSLARPLAALTEMGLVRRETPFGSDPRAGKRSLYRIDDPFLRMWFRAVAPARTVLAQAPRETRLAYWRRHRSALEAQAWEELCRMAVPFLHRSASLLADLGPWEPAQRYWRRNEPEHDVVARSVDGRRLLIGEAKSTSRPVSPASLRFHPRVPATAGVGDLEIVAVAFAPLGTTGPAVESGVHVVDARTIFDVLR
;
A
#
# COMPACT_ATOMS: atom_id res chain seq x y z
N MET A 1 -6.77 -59.74 19.26
CA MET A 1 -5.77 -60.83 19.08
C MET A 1 -5.06 -60.63 17.75
N ALA A 2 -3.88 -61.26 17.58
CA ALA A 2 -3.01 -61.19 16.40
C ALA A 2 -2.39 -59.82 16.07
N VAL A 3 -1.23 -59.89 15.40
CA VAL A 3 -0.30 -58.80 14.99
C VAL A 3 0.26 -59.25 13.61
N VAL A 4 1.26 -58.54 13.02
CA VAL A 4 2.11 -58.96 11.87
C VAL A 4 1.43 -58.68 10.49
N ARG A 5 2.04 -58.04 9.47
CA ARG A 5 3.45 -57.59 9.23
C ARG A 5 3.55 -56.30 8.37
N LYS A 6 4.55 -55.48 8.70
CA LYS A 6 5.43 -54.60 7.89
C LYS A 6 5.21 -54.36 6.36
N SER A 7 5.50 -53.10 5.96
CA SER A 7 6.57 -52.67 5.00
C SER A 7 6.27 -51.96 3.66
N THR A 8 6.48 -50.63 3.68
CA THR A 8 7.29 -49.78 2.75
C THR A 8 6.95 -49.52 1.26
N CYS A 9 6.94 -48.20 0.95
CA CYS A 9 7.53 -47.51 -0.22
C CYS A 9 6.93 -47.55 -1.64
N CYS A 10 6.25 -46.43 -1.96
CA CYS A 10 6.67 -45.42 -2.95
C CYS A 10 6.62 -45.63 -4.49
N PHE A 11 6.08 -44.57 -5.10
CA PHE A 11 6.47 -43.91 -6.36
C PHE A 11 5.77 -44.22 -7.70
N ARG A 12 5.67 -43.14 -8.49
CA ARG A 12 4.89 -42.95 -9.73
C ARG A 12 5.47 -43.68 -10.94
N ALA A 13 4.61 -44.03 -11.90
CA ALA A 13 4.86 -43.83 -13.33
C ALA A 13 3.56 -43.68 -14.15
N ALA A 14 3.66 -43.15 -15.37
CA ALA A 14 2.56 -42.90 -16.33
C ALA A 14 2.24 -44.16 -17.19
N ARG A 15 1.30 -44.22 -18.16
CA ARG A 15 1.22 -43.41 -19.42
C ARG A 15 0.04 -43.86 -20.34
N LYS A 16 -0.33 -42.98 -21.31
CA LYS A 16 -0.85 -43.24 -22.70
C LYS A 16 -2.28 -43.78 -23.01
N ARG A 17 -3.09 -42.87 -23.59
CA ARG A 17 -3.71 -42.87 -24.96
C ARG A 17 -4.79 -43.88 -25.44
N ALA A 18 -5.92 -43.29 -25.90
CA ALA A 18 -6.74 -43.61 -27.11
C ALA A 18 -7.66 -44.87 -27.04
N THR A 19 -8.71 -45.07 -27.88
CA THR A 19 -9.01 -44.58 -29.26
C THR A 19 -10.55 -44.66 -29.60
N ILE A 20 -10.98 -44.18 -30.80
CA ILE A 20 -12.31 -44.38 -31.47
C ILE A 20 -13.42 -43.44 -30.89
N VAL A 21 -14.36 -42.79 -31.61
CA VAL A 21 -15.16 -43.13 -32.82
C VAL A 21 -14.96 -42.17 -34.04
N ARG A 22 -15.88 -42.18 -35.03
CA ARG A 22 -15.55 -42.09 -36.48
C ARG A 22 -16.81 -41.94 -37.38
N SER A 23 -17.13 -40.75 -37.92
CA SER A 23 -18.11 -40.50 -39.02
C SER A 23 -18.06 -39.02 -39.47
N LEU A 24 -18.16 -38.59 -40.75
CA LEU A 24 -18.04 -39.23 -42.07
C LEU A 24 -17.55 -38.18 -43.12
N ARG A 25 -17.25 -38.62 -44.36
CA ARG A 25 -17.03 -37.75 -45.55
C ARG A 25 -18.19 -37.98 -46.57
N SER A 26 -18.30 -37.46 -47.79
CA SER A 26 -17.53 -36.55 -48.69
C SER A 26 -18.36 -36.27 -49.96
N THR A 27 -18.16 -35.12 -50.62
CA THR A 27 -18.17 -34.98 -52.11
C THR A 27 -17.46 -33.70 -52.55
N ALA A 28 -17.24 -33.47 -53.85
CA ALA A 28 -16.30 -32.46 -54.36
C ALA A 28 -16.65 -31.89 -55.75
N LYS A 29 -15.89 -30.85 -56.17
CA LYS A 29 -15.82 -30.15 -57.47
C LYS A 29 -16.96 -29.17 -57.79
N ASN A 30 -16.62 -27.88 -57.97
CA ASN A 30 -16.56 -27.22 -59.28
C ASN A 30 -15.91 -25.82 -59.18
N ALA A 31 -15.56 -25.23 -60.33
CA ALA A 31 -15.08 -23.85 -60.53
C ALA A 31 -15.90 -23.20 -61.68
N PRO A 32 -15.84 -21.89 -61.94
CA PRO A 32 -14.66 -21.25 -62.56
C PRO A 32 -14.30 -19.87 -61.95
N ALA A 33 -13.62 -19.00 -62.70
CA ALA A 33 -12.89 -17.83 -62.18
C ALA A 33 -13.33 -16.47 -62.77
N SER A 34 -12.86 -15.38 -62.14
CA SER A 34 -12.62 -14.07 -62.77
C SER A 34 -11.46 -13.35 -62.05
N SER A 35 -10.92 -12.29 -62.67
CA SER A 35 -9.67 -11.59 -62.30
C SER A 35 -9.92 -10.37 -61.38
N THR A 36 -8.97 -9.54 -60.91
CA THR A 36 -7.63 -9.18 -61.42
C THR A 36 -6.74 -8.55 -60.31
N SER A 37 -5.40 -8.66 -60.44
CA SER A 37 -4.35 -7.80 -59.82
C SER A 37 -4.24 -7.69 -58.28
N ALA A 38 -3.06 -7.46 -57.67
CA ALA A 38 -1.67 -7.69 -58.08
C ALA A 38 -0.76 -7.65 -56.82
N LEU A 39 0.44 -8.28 -56.90
CA LEU A 39 1.71 -8.00 -56.20
C LEU A 39 1.65 -7.35 -54.78
N MET A 40 2.28 -7.86 -53.72
CA MET A 40 3.65 -8.41 -53.69
C MET A 40 3.96 -9.06 -52.32
N ARG A 41 4.34 -10.36 -52.27
CA ARG A 41 5.15 -11.00 -51.19
C ARG A 41 5.38 -12.50 -51.44
N PRO A 42 6.62 -12.98 -51.63
CA PRO A 42 6.96 -14.40 -51.48
C PRO A 42 7.08 -14.75 -49.97
N ALA A 43 6.86 -15.97 -49.45
CA ALA A 43 7.37 -17.29 -49.88
C ALA A 43 8.90 -17.40 -49.71
N LEU A 44 9.50 -18.48 -49.17
CA LEU A 44 9.00 -19.73 -48.56
C LEU A 44 10.11 -20.32 -47.65
N ARG A 45 9.75 -21.32 -46.81
CA ARG A 45 10.59 -22.44 -46.31
C ARG A 45 11.96 -22.17 -45.66
N CYS A 46 12.12 -22.71 -44.45
CA CYS A 46 13.42 -23.22 -44.00
C CYS A 46 13.84 -24.43 -44.86
N PRO A 47 15.13 -24.54 -45.21
CA PRO A 47 15.81 -25.83 -45.28
C PRO A 47 16.96 -25.92 -44.26
N SER A 48 17.25 -27.13 -43.80
CA SER A 48 18.41 -27.45 -42.96
C SER A 48 19.74 -27.25 -43.72
N ARG A 49 20.76 -26.74 -43.03
CA ARG A 49 22.17 -26.90 -43.42
C ARG A 49 23.07 -27.03 -42.20
N ASP A 50 23.76 -28.15 -42.12
CA ASP A 50 24.98 -28.30 -41.32
C ASP A 50 26.07 -27.35 -41.80
N ARG A 51 26.94 -26.92 -40.87
CA ARG A 51 28.28 -26.37 -41.19
C ARG A 51 29.31 -26.84 -40.16
N PRO A 52 30.59 -26.99 -40.59
CA PRO A 52 31.62 -27.71 -39.84
C PRO A 52 32.22 -26.93 -38.66
N PRO A 53 32.96 -27.59 -37.76
CA PRO A 53 33.66 -26.94 -36.64
C PRO A 53 34.73 -25.92 -37.11
N PRO A 54 35.00 -24.87 -36.34
CA PRO A 54 35.95 -23.82 -36.70
C PRO A 54 37.43 -24.26 -36.59
N GLY A 55 38.26 -23.69 -37.46
CA GLY A 55 39.69 -24.00 -37.58
C GLY A 55 40.62 -23.41 -36.51
N PRO A 56 41.94 -23.64 -36.63
CA PRO A 56 42.90 -23.49 -35.54
C PRO A 56 43.39 -22.05 -35.29
N ALA A 57 42.50 -21.13 -34.92
CA ALA A 57 42.85 -19.79 -34.42
C ALA A 57 42.67 -19.63 -32.89
N LEU A 58 41.99 -20.57 -32.22
CA LEU A 58 41.61 -20.46 -30.80
C LEU A 58 42.46 -21.33 -29.85
N ARG A 59 43.47 -22.06 -30.36
CA ARG A 59 44.31 -22.96 -29.53
C ARG A 59 45.54 -22.29 -28.91
N GLU A 60 46.01 -21.18 -29.46
CA GLU A 60 47.24 -20.53 -28.99
C GLU A 60 47.01 -19.55 -27.82
N LEU A 61 45.86 -18.87 -27.78
CA LEU A 61 45.53 -17.89 -26.73
C LEU A 61 45.31 -18.52 -25.34
N LEU A 62 45.05 -19.83 -25.27
CA LEU A 62 44.87 -20.57 -24.01
C LEU A 62 46.16 -21.27 -23.52
N ARG A 63 47.29 -21.07 -24.20
CA ARG A 63 48.56 -21.74 -23.86
C ARG A 63 49.52 -20.87 -23.01
N ARG A 64 49.19 -19.60 -22.77
CA ARG A 64 49.99 -18.65 -21.99
C ARG A 64 49.23 -18.00 -20.84
N ILE A 65 48.97 -18.78 -19.77
CA ILE A 65 48.97 -18.35 -18.35
C ILE A 65 48.96 -19.63 -17.50
N ARG A 66 50.04 -19.87 -16.75
CA ARG A 66 50.13 -20.88 -15.68
C ARG A 66 50.97 -20.28 -14.56
N LEU A 67 50.37 -20.07 -13.39
CA LEU A 67 51.09 -19.69 -12.17
C LEU A 67 51.34 -20.95 -11.32
N PRO A 68 52.55 -21.11 -10.73
CA PRO A 68 52.91 -22.34 -10.01
C PRO A 68 52.42 -22.33 -8.56
N ILE A 69 51.92 -23.47 -8.09
CA ILE A 69 51.64 -23.71 -6.67
C ILE A 69 52.98 -23.98 -5.96
N ARG A 70 53.44 -23.04 -5.12
CA ARG A 70 54.60 -23.28 -4.23
C ARG A 70 54.21 -24.19 -3.06
N ARG A 71 54.90 -25.31 -2.91
CA ARG A 71 55.00 -26.04 -1.64
C ARG A 71 55.95 -25.28 -0.72
N GLY A 72 55.58 -25.13 0.54
CA GLY A 72 56.47 -24.63 1.60
C GLY A 72 56.81 -25.76 2.56
N THR A 73 58.09 -26.13 2.62
CA THR A 73 58.63 -27.07 3.62
C THR A 73 59.22 -26.28 4.79
N HIS A 74 58.85 -26.62 6.03
CA HIS A 74 59.66 -26.29 7.21
C HIS A 74 59.92 -27.55 8.04
N ALA A 75 61.13 -27.62 8.60
CA ALA A 75 61.64 -28.81 9.28
C ALA A 75 61.08 -28.97 10.70
N ALA A 76 61.15 -30.19 11.22
CA ALA A 76 60.61 -30.53 12.53
C ALA A 76 61.49 -30.05 13.70
N ARG A 77 60.84 -29.73 14.82
CA ARG A 77 61.32 -30.17 16.14
C ARG A 77 60.24 -30.97 16.84
N ARG A 78 60.67 -31.92 17.65
CA ARG A 78 59.82 -32.92 18.32
C ARG A 78 59.29 -32.35 19.64
N HIS A 79 58.05 -32.67 19.98
CA HIS A 79 57.69 -33.38 21.22
C HIS A 79 56.36 -34.09 20.97
N GLY A 80 56.16 -35.26 21.55
CA GLY A 80 55.03 -36.13 21.19
C GLY A 80 54.36 -36.76 22.40
N ALA A 81 53.04 -36.92 22.31
CA ALA A 81 52.25 -37.83 23.10
C ALA A 81 51.05 -38.27 22.26
N SER A 82 51.00 -39.55 21.89
CA SER A 82 49.80 -40.18 21.33
C SER A 82 49.10 -41.00 22.41
N TRP A 83 47.77 -41.12 22.33
CA TRP A 83 47.04 -42.41 22.19
C TRP A 83 45.55 -42.34 22.59
N ARG A 84 44.71 -42.91 21.70
CA ARG A 84 43.48 -43.72 21.96
C ARG A 84 42.18 -43.11 22.54
N ARG A 85 41.08 -43.53 21.90
CA ARG A 85 39.66 -43.65 22.31
C ARG A 85 39.19 -45.08 21.96
N PRO A 86 38.02 -45.60 22.37
CA PRO A 86 37.11 -45.20 23.47
C PRO A 86 37.31 -46.15 24.69
N PRO A 87 36.49 -47.14 25.13
CA PRO A 87 35.14 -47.67 24.75
C PRO A 87 34.02 -47.27 25.76
N PRO A 88 32.77 -47.82 25.71
CA PRO A 88 31.62 -47.35 26.53
C PRO A 88 31.05 -48.35 27.57
N ALA A 89 30.19 -47.88 28.50
CA ALA A 89 29.39 -48.73 29.41
C ALA A 89 28.01 -48.15 29.89
N THR A 90 26.93 -48.81 29.47
CA THR A 90 25.65 -49.15 30.17
C THR A 90 25.01 -48.27 31.28
N THR A 91 23.84 -47.71 30.93
CA THR A 91 22.51 -47.78 31.61
C THR A 91 22.34 -48.36 33.04
N ARG A 92 21.47 -47.70 33.84
CA ARG A 92 20.42 -48.36 34.66
C ARG A 92 19.19 -47.46 34.84
N ALA A 93 18.03 -48.04 35.17
CA ALA A 93 16.72 -47.34 35.18
C ALA A 93 15.88 -47.65 36.43
N ARG A 94 14.87 -46.80 36.71
CA ARG A 94 13.70 -47.10 37.58
C ARG A 94 12.40 -46.58 36.94
N ARG A 95 11.24 -47.08 37.39
CA ARG A 95 9.91 -46.89 36.77
C ARG A 95 8.96 -46.06 37.66
N HIS A 96 7.88 -45.56 37.06
CA HIS A 96 6.71 -44.95 37.72
C HIS A 96 5.93 -45.93 38.61
N PRO A 97 4.97 -45.42 39.42
CA PRO A 97 3.56 -45.61 39.04
C PRO A 97 2.77 -44.29 38.83
N PRO A 98 1.57 -44.33 38.21
CA PRO A 98 0.72 -43.16 37.96
C PRO A 98 -0.64 -43.21 38.71
N GLU A 99 -1.25 -42.04 38.97
CA GLU A 99 -2.66 -41.92 39.38
C GLU A 99 -3.42 -40.85 38.57
N ARG A 100 -4.75 -40.79 38.76
CA ARG A 100 -5.73 -40.27 37.77
C ARG A 100 -6.28 -38.87 38.13
N PRO A 101 -6.83 -38.12 37.15
CA PRO A 101 -7.70 -36.98 37.44
C PRO A 101 -9.06 -37.44 38.01
N ALA A 102 -9.70 -36.57 38.79
CA ALA A 102 -11.06 -36.74 39.29
C ALA A 102 -11.83 -35.41 39.22
N GLU A 103 -13.14 -35.47 39.00
CA GLU A 103 -14.01 -34.31 38.77
C GLU A 103 -14.83 -33.89 40.00
N SER A 104 -15.22 -32.60 40.04
CA SER A 104 -16.26 -32.01 40.90
C SER A 104 -15.97 -32.00 42.42
N ARG A 105 -16.23 -30.92 43.16
CA ARG A 105 -17.59 -30.43 43.51
C ARG A 105 -17.59 -28.96 43.96
N LEU A 106 -18.80 -28.40 44.05
CA LEU A 106 -19.08 -27.09 44.64
C LEU A 106 -18.87 -27.11 46.17
N GLN A 107 -18.39 -25.99 46.73
CA GLN A 107 -18.95 -25.38 47.95
C GLN A 107 -18.53 -23.90 48.04
N ALA A 108 -19.17 -23.14 48.93
CA ALA A 108 -19.13 -21.67 48.97
C ALA A 108 -18.88 -21.14 50.39
N TRP A 109 -19.32 -19.91 50.67
CA TRP A 109 -19.32 -19.14 51.94
C TRP A 109 -18.08 -18.25 52.20
N PRO A 110 -18.21 -17.12 52.94
CA PRO A 110 -19.42 -16.39 53.36
C PRO A 110 -19.43 -14.89 52.98
N ARG A 111 -20.58 -14.22 53.20
CA ARG A 111 -20.69 -12.75 53.28
C ARG A 111 -20.55 -12.31 54.75
N THR A 112 -19.86 -11.20 55.01
CA THR A 112 -19.97 -10.45 56.27
C THR A 112 -20.59 -9.06 56.04
N ARG A 113 -21.13 -8.44 57.10
CA ARG A 113 -21.91 -7.18 57.05
C ARG A 113 -21.13 -5.98 57.59
N ARG A 114 -21.66 -4.79 57.30
CA ARG A 114 -21.18 -3.46 57.73
C ARG A 114 -21.07 -3.31 59.26
N SER A 115 -20.12 -2.47 59.67
CA SER A 115 -20.20 -1.61 60.87
C SER A 115 -19.82 -0.16 60.45
N SER A 116 -19.97 0.82 61.35
CA SER A 116 -19.98 2.26 61.00
C SER A 116 -19.50 3.16 62.14
N CYS A 117 -18.73 4.22 61.82
CA CYS A 117 -18.37 5.31 62.73
C CYS A 117 -18.04 6.63 61.97
N PRO A 118 -17.86 7.79 62.65
CA PRO A 118 -18.29 9.11 62.17
C PRO A 118 -17.19 10.04 61.58
N PRO A 119 -17.52 11.26 61.07
CA PRO A 119 -16.60 12.08 60.28
C PRO A 119 -15.91 13.23 61.04
N SER A 120 -14.72 13.64 60.56
CA SER A 120 -14.02 14.87 60.98
C SER A 120 -13.32 15.58 59.81
N ARG A 121 -13.93 16.72 59.40
CA ARG A 121 -13.35 17.99 58.90
C ARG A 121 -11.89 18.05 58.41
N LEU A 122 -11.72 18.60 57.20
CA LEU A 122 -10.64 19.51 56.73
C LEU A 122 -9.20 18.92 56.66
N ASP A 123 -8.31 19.32 55.75
CA ASP A 123 -8.39 20.25 54.61
C ASP A 123 -7.35 19.86 53.53
N THR A 124 -7.69 19.94 52.24
CA THR A 124 -6.84 20.41 51.12
C THR A 124 -7.49 20.19 49.74
N THR A 125 -7.23 21.11 48.81
CA THR A 125 -7.78 21.10 47.45
C THR A 125 -6.95 20.28 46.46
N MET A 126 -7.58 19.36 45.73
CA MET A 126 -7.15 18.97 44.37
C MET A 126 -8.30 19.20 43.39
N VAL A 127 -8.05 20.01 42.36
CA VAL A 127 -9.00 20.26 41.26
C VAL A 127 -8.84 19.17 40.21
N CYS A 128 -9.90 18.42 39.92
CA CYS A 128 -9.93 17.44 38.82
C CYS A 128 -10.33 18.13 37.50
N PRO A 129 -9.49 18.16 36.45
CA PRO A 129 -9.75 18.96 35.24
C PRO A 129 -10.57 18.21 34.17
N TYR A 130 -11.66 17.53 34.54
CA TYR A 130 -12.60 16.91 33.59
C TYR A 130 -14.06 16.99 34.06
N PRO A 131 -14.88 17.90 33.52
CA PRO A 131 -16.33 17.90 33.73
C PRO A 131 -17.03 16.91 32.79
N GLY A 132 -18.05 16.18 33.26
CA GLY A 132 -19.04 15.56 32.36
C GLY A 132 -19.33 14.06 32.46
N ILE A 133 -19.18 13.39 33.62
CA ILE A 133 -19.81 12.07 33.85
C ILE A 133 -20.64 12.09 35.15
N LEU A 134 -21.96 12.16 35.02
CA LEU A 134 -22.89 12.13 36.14
C LEU A 134 -23.61 10.76 36.17
N ALA A 135 -23.00 9.79 36.85
CA ALA A 135 -23.52 8.44 36.93
C ALA A 135 -24.66 8.33 37.96
N CYS A 136 -25.88 8.07 37.49
CA CYS A 136 -27.03 7.80 38.37
C CYS A 136 -27.35 6.30 38.39
N ARG A 137 -27.59 5.73 39.58
CA ARG A 137 -27.95 4.32 39.75
C ARG A 137 -29.45 4.13 39.51
N GLY A 138 -29.80 3.07 38.79
CA GLY A 138 -31.14 2.94 38.21
C GLY A 138 -32.25 2.51 39.17
N GLN A 139 -33.48 2.81 38.76
CA GLN A 139 -34.72 2.18 39.22
C GLN A 139 -35.70 2.12 38.05
N CYS A 140 -36.34 0.98 37.83
CA CYS A 140 -37.31 0.81 36.76
C CYS A 140 -38.71 1.21 37.25
N ILE A 141 -39.23 2.34 36.77
CA ILE A 141 -40.65 2.70 36.89
C ILE A 141 -41.13 3.18 35.51
N GLY A 142 -42.12 2.48 34.95
CA GLY A 142 -42.70 2.83 33.66
C GLY A 142 -43.82 3.84 33.80
N PHE A 143 -43.77 4.94 33.05
CA PHE A 143 -44.90 5.87 32.89
C PHE A 143 -45.28 5.98 31.41
N ARG A 144 -46.54 5.67 31.10
CA ARG A 144 -47.16 6.11 29.84
C ARG A 144 -47.51 7.59 29.97
N PHE A 145 -47.06 8.41 29.03
CA PHE A 145 -47.66 9.72 28.79
C PHE A 145 -48.23 9.77 27.38
N HIS A 146 -49.53 10.06 27.28
CA HIS A 146 -50.14 10.59 26.07
C HIS A 146 -50.11 12.11 26.15
N SER A 147 -49.52 12.77 25.16
CA SER A 147 -49.82 14.18 24.88
C SER A 147 -49.90 14.37 23.36
N LYS A 148 -51.00 14.98 22.90
CA LYS A 148 -51.18 15.34 21.49
C LYS A 148 -50.53 16.72 21.27
N GLN A 149 -49.50 16.79 20.43
CA GLN A 149 -49.17 18.02 19.71
C GLN A 149 -48.89 17.72 18.24
N ARG A 150 -49.56 18.44 17.34
CA ARG A 150 -49.20 18.48 15.92
C ARG A 150 -48.00 19.43 15.74
N ARG A 151 -46.95 18.99 15.06
CA ARG A 151 -45.94 19.85 14.42
C ARG A 151 -45.59 19.28 13.05
N HIS A 152 -45.09 20.13 12.16
CA HIS A 152 -44.80 19.78 10.77
C HIS A 152 -43.62 18.81 10.63
N PRO A 153 -43.57 17.99 9.56
CA PRO A 153 -42.43 17.11 9.29
C PRO A 153 -41.27 17.90 8.68
N SER A 154 -40.24 18.17 9.47
CA SER A 154 -38.92 18.62 8.99
C SER A 154 -37.88 17.55 9.31
N GLU A 155 -37.42 16.86 8.28
CA GLU A 155 -36.18 16.06 8.17
C GLU A 155 -35.59 15.51 9.48
N GLN A 156 -36.07 14.35 9.93
CA GLN A 156 -35.35 13.52 10.89
C GLN A 156 -34.58 12.43 10.14
N ASN A 157 -33.29 12.66 9.90
CA ASN A 157 -32.38 11.61 9.45
C ASN A 157 -32.16 10.60 10.58
N PHE A 158 -32.80 9.43 10.49
CA PHE A 158 -32.61 8.33 11.43
C PHE A 158 -31.34 7.54 11.08
N TYR A 159 -30.30 7.70 11.91
CA TYR A 159 -29.04 6.96 11.78
C TYR A 159 -29.03 5.74 12.69
N VAL A 160 -28.79 4.55 12.14
CA VAL A 160 -28.47 3.33 12.90
C VAL A 160 -27.17 2.73 12.35
N TYR A 161 -26.07 2.93 13.08
CA TYR A 161 -24.78 2.34 12.75
C TYR A 161 -24.71 0.89 13.28
N THR A 162 -24.87 -0.10 12.41
CA THR A 162 -24.78 -1.52 12.78
C THR A 162 -23.33 -1.98 13.00
N ASN A 163 -22.77 -1.60 14.15
CA ASN A 163 -21.52 -2.06 14.77
C ASN A 163 -20.19 -1.80 14.01
N ASN A 164 -19.13 -1.58 14.81
CA ASN A 164 -17.72 -1.51 14.41
C ASN A 164 -17.23 -0.29 13.58
N VAL A 165 -17.91 0.87 13.66
CA VAL A 165 -17.22 2.17 13.52
C VAL A 165 -17.64 3.14 14.63
N LEU A 166 -16.88 3.13 15.73
CA LEU A 166 -16.97 4.18 16.76
C LEU A 166 -16.25 5.45 16.28
N LEU A 167 -16.94 6.25 15.47
CA LEU A 167 -16.52 7.64 15.23
C LEU A 167 -16.67 8.43 16.53
N HIS A 168 -15.56 8.66 17.24
CA HIS A 168 -15.52 9.70 18.27
C HIS A 168 -15.60 11.08 17.60
N ASN A 169 -16.13 12.08 18.31
CA ASN A 169 -16.55 13.37 17.74
C ASN A 169 -15.43 14.32 17.25
N ASN A 170 -14.21 13.82 16.98
CA ASN A 170 -13.26 14.52 16.12
C ASN A 170 -13.73 14.38 14.67
N VAL A 171 -14.62 15.28 14.23
CA VAL A 171 -15.03 15.38 12.83
C VAL A 171 -13.88 16.01 12.03
N VAL A 172 -12.84 15.22 11.76
CA VAL A 172 -11.80 15.61 10.80
C VAL A 172 -12.48 15.96 9.48
N ARG A 173 -12.23 17.19 9.03
CA ARG A 173 -12.84 17.79 7.85
C ARG A 173 -12.61 16.89 6.62
N PHE A 174 -13.62 16.74 5.77
CA PHE A 174 -13.43 16.10 4.48
C PHE A 174 -12.62 17.04 3.57
N ILE A 175 -11.36 16.68 3.31
CA ILE A 175 -10.35 17.49 2.61
C ILE A 175 -9.99 16.81 1.28
N ASP A 176 -9.67 17.61 0.26
CA ASP A 176 -9.35 17.18 -1.12
C ASP A 176 -10.51 16.38 -1.78
N ARG A 177 -10.18 15.45 -2.68
CA ARG A 177 -11.07 14.46 -3.31
C ARG A 177 -12.09 15.00 -4.30
N ALA A 178 -11.97 16.26 -4.72
CA ALA A 178 -12.85 16.85 -5.73
C ALA A 178 -12.77 16.11 -7.08
N ASP A 179 -11.62 15.57 -7.45
CA ASP A 179 -11.44 14.80 -8.68
C ASP A 179 -12.08 13.40 -8.60
N GLU A 180 -11.86 12.66 -7.50
CA GLU A 180 -12.48 11.37 -7.28
C GLU A 180 -14.02 11.47 -7.17
N MET A 181 -14.54 12.50 -6.48
CA MET A 181 -15.97 12.80 -6.42
C MET A 181 -16.55 13.00 -7.82
N ARG A 182 -15.96 13.91 -8.61
CA ARG A 182 -16.42 14.23 -9.98
C ARG A 182 -16.46 13.01 -10.89
N ARG A 183 -15.52 12.07 -10.73
CA ARG A 183 -15.50 10.80 -11.49
C ARG A 183 -16.61 9.86 -11.05
N LEU A 184 -16.90 9.76 -9.76
CA LEU A 184 -18.04 8.96 -9.28
C LEU A 184 -19.38 9.57 -9.72
N ASP A 185 -19.52 10.90 -9.70
CA ASP A 185 -20.68 11.60 -10.25
C ASP A 185 -20.84 11.32 -11.76
N ALA A 186 -19.73 11.32 -12.53
CA ALA A 186 -19.73 10.94 -13.94
C ALA A 186 -20.15 9.48 -14.19
N ALA A 187 -20.10 8.59 -13.19
CA ALA A 187 -20.66 7.25 -13.28
C ALA A 187 -22.19 7.24 -13.16
N LEU A 188 -22.82 8.15 -12.40
CA LEU A 188 -24.29 8.22 -12.24
C LEU A 188 -25.02 8.75 -13.48
N VAL A 189 -24.32 9.49 -14.35
CA VAL A 189 -24.85 10.02 -15.63
C VAL A 189 -25.43 8.91 -16.53
N GLN A 190 -24.97 7.66 -16.39
CA GLN A 190 -25.59 6.50 -17.03
C GLN A 190 -26.20 5.57 -15.96
N PRO A 191 -27.53 5.41 -15.91
CA PRO A 191 -28.20 4.50 -14.98
C PRO A 191 -27.70 3.06 -15.15
N GLY A 192 -27.28 2.44 -14.04
CA GLY A 192 -26.69 1.10 -14.11
C GLY A 192 -25.27 1.08 -14.65
N ALA A 193 -24.46 2.12 -14.38
CA ALA A 193 -23.03 2.03 -14.58
C ALA A 193 -22.39 1.00 -13.63
N PHE A 194 -21.09 0.75 -13.84
CA PHE A 194 -20.23 -0.02 -12.94
C PHE A 194 -18.94 0.78 -12.70
N ALA A 195 -18.51 0.93 -11.46
CA ALA A 195 -17.27 1.61 -11.10
C ALA A 195 -16.44 0.81 -10.09
N VAL A 196 -15.11 0.96 -10.17
CA VAL A 196 -14.13 0.19 -9.39
C VAL A 196 -13.14 1.14 -8.73
N ILE A 197 -13.13 1.17 -7.40
CA ILE A 197 -12.19 1.98 -6.61
C ILE A 197 -11.25 1.07 -5.82
N TRP A 198 -9.94 1.24 -5.97
CA TRP A 198 -8.97 0.56 -5.10
C TRP A 198 -8.02 1.59 -4.48
N GLY A 199 -7.19 1.14 -3.54
CA GLY A 199 -6.33 2.04 -2.79
C GLY A 199 -5.90 1.36 -1.51
N ARG A 200 -4.68 1.64 -1.05
CA ARG A 200 -4.15 1.03 0.18
C ARG A 200 -5.09 1.25 1.37
N ARG A 201 -5.01 0.35 2.36
CA ARG A 201 -5.65 0.54 3.68
C ARG A 201 -5.40 1.96 4.18
N ARG A 202 -6.38 2.56 4.89
CA ARG A 202 -6.31 3.91 5.48
C ARG A 202 -6.24 5.11 4.52
N VAL A 203 -6.27 4.94 3.20
CA VAL A 203 -6.16 6.06 2.23
C VAL A 203 -7.43 6.94 2.13
N GLY A 204 -8.53 6.54 2.77
CA GLY A 204 -9.79 7.30 2.84
C GLY A 204 -10.95 6.77 1.98
N LYS A 205 -10.81 5.64 1.26
CA LYS A 205 -11.84 5.08 0.35
C LYS A 205 -13.24 5.08 0.95
N THR A 206 -13.37 4.51 2.15
CA THR A 206 -14.61 4.31 2.90
C THR A 206 -15.30 5.65 3.20
N ARG A 207 -14.54 6.69 3.60
CA ARG A 207 -15.12 8.03 3.84
C ARG A 207 -15.57 8.69 2.53
N LEU A 208 -14.75 8.63 1.47
CA LEU A 208 -15.11 9.09 0.12
C LEU A 208 -16.42 8.44 -0.36
N LEU A 209 -16.55 7.13 -0.20
CA LEU A 209 -17.72 6.37 -0.63
C LEU A 209 -18.97 6.63 0.21
N ILE A 210 -18.84 6.81 1.53
CA ILE A 210 -19.95 7.18 2.41
C ILE A 210 -20.43 8.60 2.08
N GLU A 211 -19.52 9.57 1.98
CA GLU A 211 -19.81 10.96 1.57
C GLU A 211 -20.56 11.02 0.24
N TRP A 212 -20.06 10.29 -0.76
CA TRP A 212 -20.66 10.26 -2.09
C TRP A 212 -22.02 9.53 -2.12
N SER A 213 -22.13 8.36 -1.46
CA SER A 213 -23.37 7.60 -1.41
C SER A 213 -24.48 8.38 -0.69
N GLN A 214 -24.16 9.08 0.42
CA GLN A 214 -25.11 9.92 1.15
C GLN A 214 -25.64 11.08 0.30
N ARG A 215 -24.77 11.77 -0.46
CA ARG A 215 -25.17 12.89 -1.34
C ARG A 215 -26.14 12.49 -2.46
N HIS A 216 -26.18 11.21 -2.84
CA HIS A 216 -26.97 10.68 -3.96
C HIS A 216 -28.06 9.68 -3.55
N GLY A 217 -28.43 9.62 -2.27
CA GLY A 217 -29.48 8.69 -1.78
C GLY A 217 -29.15 7.22 -2.06
N GLY A 218 -27.88 6.87 -1.91
CA GLY A 218 -27.32 5.56 -2.22
C GLY A 218 -27.43 4.54 -1.07
N LEU A 219 -27.28 3.27 -1.44
CA LEU A 219 -27.03 2.16 -0.52
C LEU A 219 -25.52 2.00 -0.33
N TYR A 220 -25.10 1.75 0.91
CA TYR A 220 -23.72 1.43 1.26
C TYR A 220 -23.68 0.15 2.11
N ALA A 221 -22.88 -0.82 1.69
CA ALA A 221 -22.54 -1.99 2.48
C ALA A 221 -21.02 -2.20 2.46
N ALA A 222 -20.45 -2.59 3.60
CA ALA A 222 -19.07 -3.04 3.72
C ALA A 222 -19.05 -4.56 3.94
N ALA A 223 -18.15 -5.25 3.23
CA ALA A 223 -17.93 -6.67 3.41
C ALA A 223 -16.92 -6.94 4.55
N ASP A 224 -17.11 -8.07 5.23
CA ASP A 224 -16.22 -8.57 6.28
C ASP A 224 -15.71 -9.99 5.97
N ALA A 225 -14.71 -10.44 6.72
CA ALA A 225 -14.12 -11.77 6.58
C ALA A 225 -14.98 -12.86 7.25
N SER A 226 -16.20 -13.05 6.74
CA SER A 226 -17.23 -13.99 7.23
C SER A 226 -17.58 -15.08 6.21
N ALA A 227 -18.35 -16.08 6.65
CA ALA A 227 -18.86 -17.13 5.76
C ALA A 227 -19.88 -16.57 4.73
N PRO A 228 -19.98 -17.12 3.50
CA PRO A 228 -20.81 -16.54 2.43
C PRO A 228 -22.28 -16.27 2.77
N ALA A 229 -22.93 -17.14 3.54
CA ALA A 229 -24.32 -16.94 3.98
C ALA A 229 -24.45 -15.78 4.98
N VAL A 230 -23.46 -15.62 5.88
CA VAL A 230 -23.40 -14.53 6.85
C VAL A 230 -23.14 -13.20 6.14
N GLN A 231 -22.20 -13.17 5.19
CA GLN A 231 -21.96 -11.99 4.34
C GLN A 231 -23.23 -11.55 3.60
N ARG A 232 -23.95 -12.48 2.95
CA ARG A 232 -25.22 -12.16 2.28
C ARG A 232 -26.29 -11.64 3.25
N ARG A 233 -26.37 -12.19 4.47
CA ARG A 233 -27.29 -11.70 5.51
C ARG A 233 -26.95 -10.28 5.99
N TYR A 234 -25.66 -9.97 6.18
CA TYR A 234 -25.22 -8.61 6.55
C TYR A 234 -25.49 -7.61 5.43
N LEU A 235 -25.22 -7.98 4.17
CA LEU A 235 -25.58 -7.15 3.02
C LEU A 235 -27.10 -6.98 2.86
N ALA A 236 -27.91 -7.99 3.20
CA ALA A 236 -29.37 -7.88 3.17
C ALA A 236 -29.87 -6.87 4.22
N ALA A 237 -29.33 -6.90 5.44
CA ALA A 237 -29.64 -5.90 6.48
C ALA A 237 -29.21 -4.47 6.10
N ALA A 238 -28.15 -4.30 5.31
CA ALA A 238 -27.80 -2.99 4.74
C ALA A 238 -28.81 -2.52 3.67
N VAL A 239 -29.30 -3.43 2.83
CA VAL A 239 -30.30 -3.13 1.79
C VAL A 239 -31.70 -2.84 2.36
N GLU A 240 -32.07 -3.48 3.46
CA GLU A 240 -33.35 -3.30 4.21
C GLU A 240 -33.70 -1.82 4.42
N HIS A 241 -32.70 -0.99 4.72
CA HIS A 241 -32.84 0.46 4.97
C HIS A 241 -33.41 1.23 3.76
N ARG A 242 -33.32 0.67 2.55
CA ARG A 242 -33.85 1.25 1.31
C ARG A 242 -35.08 0.50 0.79
N PHE A 243 -35.18 -0.80 1.07
CA PHE A 243 -36.23 -1.70 0.65
C PHE A 243 -36.68 -2.58 1.83
N PRO A 244 -37.74 -2.20 2.56
CA PRO A 244 -38.24 -3.00 3.69
C PRO A 244 -38.68 -4.42 3.27
N GLY A 245 -38.43 -5.41 4.12
CA GLY A 245 -38.71 -6.82 3.82
C GLY A 245 -37.71 -7.45 2.84
N PHE A 246 -36.47 -6.97 2.84
CA PHE A 246 -35.33 -7.54 2.11
C PHE A 246 -34.50 -8.46 3.01
N ALA A 247 -34.35 -8.13 4.30
CA ALA A 247 -33.66 -8.96 5.29
C ALA A 247 -34.52 -10.12 5.84
N ASP A 248 -35.82 -10.14 5.54
CA ASP A 248 -36.78 -11.17 5.99
C ASP A 248 -36.61 -12.54 5.30
N VAL A 249 -35.80 -12.61 4.23
CA VAL A 249 -35.58 -13.84 3.46
C VAL A 249 -34.12 -14.29 3.47
N GLU A 250 -33.88 -15.60 3.45
CA GLU A 250 -32.53 -16.15 3.30
C GLU A 250 -32.15 -16.26 1.81
N TYR A 251 -30.97 -15.74 1.46
CA TYR A 251 -30.44 -15.79 0.10
C TYR A 251 -29.49 -17.01 -0.06
N PRO A 252 -29.85 -18.03 -0.86
CA PRO A 252 -29.00 -19.21 -1.06
C PRO A 252 -27.73 -18.90 -1.87
N ASP A 253 -27.76 -17.89 -2.75
CA ASP A 253 -26.62 -17.48 -3.58
C ASP A 253 -26.62 -15.96 -3.88
N TRP A 254 -25.64 -15.49 -4.64
CA TRP A 254 -25.57 -14.08 -5.05
C TRP A 254 -26.53 -13.71 -6.19
N ARG A 255 -27.02 -14.67 -6.99
CA ARG A 255 -27.97 -14.39 -8.08
C ARG A 255 -29.35 -14.03 -7.53
N SER A 256 -29.85 -14.82 -6.58
CA SER A 256 -31.10 -14.56 -5.86
C SER A 256 -31.08 -13.20 -5.16
N PHE A 257 -29.97 -12.88 -4.47
CA PHE A 257 -29.74 -11.57 -3.84
C PHE A 257 -29.84 -10.41 -4.86
N LEU A 258 -29.02 -10.45 -5.91
CA LEU A 258 -28.92 -9.37 -6.90
C LEU A 258 -30.16 -9.26 -7.81
N SER A 259 -30.91 -10.36 -7.99
CA SER A 259 -32.20 -10.38 -8.66
C SER A 259 -33.27 -9.64 -7.85
N ARG A 260 -33.44 -9.98 -6.56
CA ARG A 260 -34.37 -9.29 -5.66
C ARG A 260 -34.03 -7.79 -5.55
N LEU A 261 -32.75 -7.44 -5.43
CA LEU A 261 -32.29 -6.05 -5.39
C LEU A 261 -32.73 -5.25 -6.62
N VAL A 262 -32.66 -5.86 -7.81
CA VAL A 262 -33.08 -5.20 -9.06
C VAL A 262 -34.60 -5.15 -9.19
N THR A 263 -35.34 -6.14 -8.70
CA THR A 263 -36.81 -6.11 -8.67
C THR A 263 -37.33 -4.96 -7.81
N ASP A 264 -36.82 -4.81 -6.59
CA ASP A 264 -37.26 -3.77 -5.65
C ASP A 264 -36.81 -2.37 -6.11
N ALA A 265 -35.58 -2.26 -6.65
CA ALA A 265 -35.10 -1.05 -7.31
C ALA A 265 -35.96 -0.67 -8.54
N LYS A 266 -36.47 -1.65 -9.30
CA LYS A 266 -37.37 -1.39 -10.43
C LYS A 266 -38.74 -0.91 -9.96
N ALA A 267 -39.35 -1.59 -9.00
CA ALA A 267 -40.65 -1.23 -8.43
C ALA A 267 -40.68 0.19 -7.82
N THR A 268 -39.56 0.61 -7.22
CA THR A 268 -39.39 1.96 -6.63
C THR A 268 -38.80 3.00 -7.58
N GLY A 269 -38.49 2.65 -8.83
CA GLY A 269 -37.82 3.52 -9.81
C GLY A 269 -36.35 3.87 -9.50
N TRP A 270 -35.79 3.42 -8.37
CA TRP A 270 -34.46 3.83 -7.89
C TRP A 270 -33.30 3.28 -8.75
N ARG A 271 -32.36 4.15 -9.12
CA ARG A 271 -31.16 3.81 -9.91
C ARG A 271 -29.85 4.32 -9.27
N GLY A 272 -29.91 4.76 -8.01
CA GLY A 272 -28.81 5.41 -7.31
C GLY A 272 -27.60 4.50 -7.03
N PRO A 273 -26.62 4.98 -6.25
CA PRO A 273 -25.46 4.20 -5.86
C PRO A 273 -25.82 2.91 -5.12
N PHE A 274 -25.21 1.80 -5.50
CA PHE A 274 -25.09 0.61 -4.66
C PHE A 274 -23.60 0.37 -4.43
N VAL A 275 -23.11 0.68 -3.22
CA VAL A 275 -21.69 0.57 -2.86
C VAL A 275 -21.41 -0.73 -2.11
N LEU A 276 -20.42 -1.48 -2.58
CA LEU A 276 -19.83 -2.64 -1.91
C LEU A 276 -18.35 -2.36 -1.58
N ASP A 277 -18.06 -1.88 -0.36
CA ASP A 277 -16.66 -1.71 0.10
C ASP A 277 -16.08 -3.04 0.59
N GLU A 278 -14.76 -3.17 0.47
CA GLU A 278 -13.96 -4.38 0.75
C GLU A 278 -14.46 -5.67 0.06
N LEU A 279 -14.93 -5.56 -1.19
CA LEU A 279 -15.26 -6.67 -2.11
C LEU A 279 -14.25 -7.84 -2.10
N PRO A 280 -12.91 -7.66 -1.91
CA PRO A 280 -11.99 -8.78 -1.71
C PRO A 280 -12.43 -9.82 -0.66
N TYR A 281 -13.10 -9.44 0.42
CA TYR A 281 -13.58 -10.42 1.41
C TYR A 281 -14.75 -11.27 0.89
N LEU A 282 -15.62 -10.73 0.04
CA LEU A 282 -16.67 -11.52 -0.62
C LEU A 282 -16.07 -12.47 -1.66
N LEU A 283 -15.12 -11.99 -2.47
CA LEU A 283 -14.45 -12.78 -3.52
C LEU A 283 -13.57 -13.89 -2.97
N ALA A 284 -12.99 -13.72 -1.77
CA ALA A 284 -12.23 -14.75 -1.09
C ALA A 284 -13.11 -15.83 -0.45
N ALA A 285 -14.33 -15.48 -0.03
CA ALA A 285 -15.30 -16.41 0.54
C ALA A 285 -16.12 -17.15 -0.53
N ASP A 286 -16.46 -16.48 -1.63
CA ASP A 286 -17.15 -17.05 -2.80
C ASP A 286 -16.57 -16.52 -4.12
N PRO A 287 -15.62 -17.25 -4.73
CA PRO A 287 -15.04 -16.88 -6.03
C PRO A 287 -16.04 -16.85 -7.19
N THR A 288 -17.23 -17.44 -7.07
CA THR A 288 -18.24 -17.42 -8.15
C THR A 288 -18.88 -16.04 -8.31
N LEU A 289 -18.83 -15.20 -7.26
CA LEU A 289 -19.36 -13.85 -7.26
C LEU A 289 -18.82 -12.99 -8.41
N ALA A 290 -17.55 -13.15 -8.82
CA ALA A 290 -16.99 -12.39 -9.94
C ALA A 290 -17.74 -12.65 -11.27
N GLY A 291 -18.12 -13.90 -11.54
CA GLY A 291 -18.92 -14.28 -12.71
C GLY A 291 -20.41 -13.90 -12.58
N VAL A 292 -20.94 -13.92 -11.36
CA VAL A 292 -22.31 -13.43 -11.08
C VAL A 292 -22.40 -11.92 -11.31
N LEU A 293 -21.44 -11.15 -10.80
CA LEU A 293 -21.34 -9.70 -11.03
C LEU A 293 -21.12 -9.39 -12.50
N GLN A 294 -20.29 -10.17 -13.23
CA GLN A 294 -20.13 -10.01 -14.68
C GLN A 294 -21.49 -10.12 -15.40
N GLY A 295 -22.23 -11.21 -15.17
CA GLY A 295 -23.54 -11.41 -15.80
C GLY A 295 -24.53 -10.29 -15.42
N TRP A 296 -24.57 -9.91 -14.15
CA TRP A 296 -25.45 -8.84 -13.67
C TRP A 296 -25.08 -7.46 -14.26
N VAL A 297 -23.78 -7.18 -14.42
CA VAL A 297 -23.28 -5.95 -15.08
C VAL A 297 -23.69 -5.91 -16.56
N ASP A 298 -23.54 -7.03 -17.27
CA ASP A 298 -23.72 -7.14 -18.72
C ASP A 298 -25.18 -7.24 -19.17
N THR A 299 -26.04 -7.99 -18.45
CA THR A 299 -27.36 -8.43 -18.97
C THR A 299 -28.57 -7.83 -18.26
N THR A 300 -28.38 -7.06 -17.19
CA THR A 300 -29.50 -6.62 -16.32
C THR A 300 -29.85 -5.14 -16.52
N PRO A 301 -30.77 -4.79 -17.45
CA PRO A 301 -31.16 -3.40 -17.69
C PRO A 301 -31.92 -2.82 -16.50
N GLY A 302 -31.73 -1.51 -16.25
CA GLY A 302 -32.41 -0.79 -15.18
C GLY A 302 -31.99 -1.19 -13.75
N ARG A 303 -30.80 -1.76 -13.59
CA ARG A 303 -30.17 -1.97 -12.28
C ARG A 303 -29.62 -0.64 -11.68
N PRO A 304 -29.39 -0.56 -10.36
CA PRO A 304 -28.64 0.55 -9.77
C PRO A 304 -27.19 0.62 -10.26
N THR A 305 -26.57 1.79 -10.12
CA THR A 305 -25.15 1.98 -10.43
C THR A 305 -24.29 1.37 -9.32
N LEU A 306 -23.59 0.28 -9.66
CA LEU A 306 -22.76 -0.46 -8.72
C LEU A 306 -21.37 0.17 -8.63
N VAL A 307 -20.91 0.42 -7.40
CA VAL A 307 -19.52 0.81 -7.12
C VAL A 307 -18.92 -0.22 -6.18
N VAL A 308 -17.81 -0.83 -6.58
CA VAL A 308 -17.08 -1.81 -5.77
C VAL A 308 -15.74 -1.26 -5.34
N SER A 309 -15.28 -1.63 -4.14
CA SER A 309 -13.95 -1.23 -3.69
C SER A 309 -13.23 -2.25 -2.82
N GLY A 310 -11.92 -2.04 -2.63
CA GLY A 310 -11.08 -2.92 -1.81
C GLY A 310 -9.75 -2.31 -1.41
N SER A 311 -9.29 -2.65 -0.20
CA SER A 311 -7.99 -2.30 0.35
C SER A 311 -6.88 -3.26 -0.08
N SER A 312 -7.18 -4.55 -0.24
CA SER A 312 -6.24 -5.52 -0.80
C SER A 312 -6.04 -5.23 -2.29
N GLN A 313 -4.92 -4.57 -2.61
CA GLN A 313 -4.65 -4.15 -3.98
C GLN A 313 -4.36 -5.36 -4.87
N ARG A 314 -3.74 -6.42 -4.31
CA ARG A 314 -3.46 -7.65 -5.07
C ARG A 314 -4.71 -8.39 -5.50
N MET A 315 -5.74 -8.46 -4.65
CA MET A 315 -7.02 -9.08 -5.03
C MET A 315 -7.79 -8.22 -6.04
N MET A 316 -7.86 -6.90 -5.84
CA MET A 316 -8.52 -6.00 -6.81
C MET A 316 -7.84 -6.06 -8.20
N HIS A 317 -6.50 -6.05 -8.23
CA HIS A 317 -5.76 -6.21 -9.48
C HIS A 317 -5.97 -7.58 -10.14
N GLY A 318 -5.94 -8.67 -9.38
CA GLY A 318 -6.12 -10.02 -9.91
C GLY A 318 -7.54 -10.33 -10.39
N ALA A 319 -8.56 -9.96 -9.61
CA ALA A 319 -9.95 -10.41 -9.81
C ALA A 319 -10.84 -9.44 -10.61
N ILE A 320 -10.36 -8.22 -10.89
CA ILE A 320 -11.13 -7.18 -11.60
C ILE A 320 -10.31 -6.50 -12.70
N LEU A 321 -9.08 -6.07 -12.38
CA LEU A 321 -8.29 -5.20 -13.29
C LEU A 321 -7.33 -5.96 -14.22
N SER A 322 -7.23 -7.29 -14.10
CA SER A 322 -6.41 -8.13 -14.97
C SER A 322 -7.16 -8.54 -16.24
N ALA A 323 -6.49 -8.59 -17.40
CA ALA A 323 -7.14 -8.85 -18.70
C ALA A 323 -7.91 -10.18 -18.83
N GLY A 324 -7.66 -11.15 -17.95
CA GLY A 324 -8.40 -12.42 -17.84
C GLY A 324 -9.49 -12.45 -16.77
N ALA A 325 -9.80 -11.33 -16.12
CA ALA A 325 -10.79 -11.25 -15.04
C ALA A 325 -12.22 -11.07 -15.58
N PRO A 326 -13.25 -11.68 -14.95
CA PRO A 326 -14.66 -11.54 -15.35
C PRO A 326 -15.13 -10.09 -15.52
N LEU A 327 -14.69 -9.20 -14.64
CA LEU A 327 -15.10 -7.79 -14.58
C LEU A 327 -14.18 -6.84 -15.39
N TYR A 328 -13.18 -7.37 -16.10
CA TYR A 328 -12.26 -6.56 -16.89
C TYR A 328 -12.98 -5.83 -18.03
N GLY A 329 -12.57 -4.58 -18.29
CA GLY A 329 -13.10 -3.73 -19.36
C GLY A 329 -14.53 -3.22 -19.17
N ARG A 330 -15.22 -3.62 -18.09
CA ARG A 330 -16.65 -3.31 -17.85
C ARG A 330 -16.90 -2.08 -16.98
N ALA A 331 -15.88 -1.61 -16.26
CA ALA A 331 -16.00 -0.44 -15.41
C ALA A 331 -16.02 0.83 -16.27
N ARG A 332 -17.10 1.61 -16.18
CA ARG A 332 -17.19 2.97 -16.75
C ARG A 332 -16.16 3.88 -16.10
N GLU A 333 -15.93 3.69 -14.79
CA GLU A 333 -14.94 4.42 -14.01
C GLU A 333 -14.08 3.47 -13.18
N ALA A 334 -12.75 3.60 -13.31
CA ALA A 334 -11.78 2.77 -12.59
C ALA A 334 -10.62 3.66 -12.12
N PHE A 335 -10.37 3.71 -10.80
CA PHE A 335 -9.23 4.45 -10.26
C PHE A 335 -8.69 3.96 -8.90
N ALA A 336 -7.39 4.18 -8.72
CA ALA A 336 -6.72 4.05 -7.44
C ALA A 336 -6.80 5.38 -6.66
N VAL A 337 -7.47 5.39 -5.51
CA VAL A 337 -7.39 6.49 -4.54
C VAL A 337 -5.96 6.54 -4.00
N ARG A 338 -5.29 7.67 -4.22
CA ARG A 338 -3.90 7.91 -3.79
C ARG A 338 -3.84 8.58 -2.42
N PRO A 339 -2.71 8.53 -1.71
CA PRO A 339 -2.47 9.41 -0.55
C PRO A 339 -2.83 10.87 -0.88
N LEU A 340 -3.31 11.62 0.12
CA LEU A 340 -3.61 13.04 -0.01
C LEU A 340 -2.37 13.82 -0.44
N ARG A 341 -2.59 14.87 -1.22
CA ARG A 341 -1.50 15.70 -1.75
C ARG A 341 -0.86 16.52 -0.60
N PRO A 342 0.47 16.70 -0.56
CA PRO A 342 1.14 17.25 0.62
C PRO A 342 0.70 18.67 1.02
N GLY A 343 0.22 19.50 0.08
CA GLY A 343 -0.25 20.86 0.34
C GLY A 343 -1.45 20.95 1.31
N TYR A 344 -2.17 19.84 1.51
CA TYR A 344 -3.28 19.74 2.47
C TYR A 344 -2.84 19.51 3.92
N LEU A 345 -1.55 19.25 4.21
CA LEU A 345 -1.07 19.17 5.59
C LEU A 345 -1.33 20.45 6.38
N ALA A 346 -1.26 21.62 5.73
CA ALA A 346 -1.53 22.91 6.36
C ALA A 346 -3.01 23.12 6.74
N ASP A 347 -3.94 22.33 6.18
CA ASP A 347 -5.37 22.38 6.53
C ASP A 347 -5.70 21.54 7.78
N VAL A 348 -4.75 20.73 8.26
CA VAL A 348 -4.84 19.93 9.49
C VAL A 348 -3.92 20.51 10.58
N PHE A 349 -2.67 20.80 10.22
CA PHE A 349 -1.64 21.30 11.14
C PHE A 349 -1.57 22.83 11.09
N SER A 350 -2.60 23.47 11.65
CA SER A 350 -2.72 24.93 11.78
C SER A 350 -1.44 25.57 12.31
N GLY A 351 -0.94 26.60 11.61
CA GLY A 351 0.26 27.35 12.00
C GLY A 351 1.60 26.71 11.61
N ALA A 352 1.60 25.53 10.97
CA ALA A 352 2.83 24.90 10.47
C ALA A 352 3.53 25.77 9.40
N GLY A 353 4.81 26.09 9.61
CA GLY A 353 5.66 26.66 8.58
C GLY A 353 6.09 25.60 7.56
N GLY A 354 6.63 26.02 6.41
CA GLY A 354 7.08 25.08 5.36
C GLY A 354 8.09 24.04 5.85
N ARG A 355 8.92 24.37 6.86
CA ARG A 355 9.87 23.43 7.47
C ARG A 355 9.19 22.39 8.38
N ASP A 356 8.09 22.77 9.02
CA ASP A 356 7.27 21.90 9.88
C ASP A 356 6.41 20.97 9.02
N LEU A 357 5.80 21.50 7.95
CA LEU A 357 5.09 20.72 6.93
C LEU A 357 6.01 19.65 6.31
N LEU A 358 7.27 19.97 6.03
CA LEU A 358 8.29 19.00 5.61
C LEU A 358 8.54 17.92 6.67
N ALA A 359 8.69 18.29 7.94
CA ALA A 359 8.92 17.34 9.02
C ALA A 359 7.71 16.42 9.28
N LEU A 360 6.50 16.98 9.23
CA LEU A 360 5.22 16.26 9.28
C LEU A 360 5.07 15.31 8.09
N TYR A 361 5.37 15.74 6.86
CA TYR A 361 5.32 14.86 5.68
C TYR A 361 6.36 13.73 5.76
N ALA A 362 7.57 14.01 6.25
CA ALA A 362 8.61 13.00 6.43
C ALA A 362 8.24 11.90 7.45
N ALA A 363 7.39 12.22 8.43
CA ALA A 363 6.90 11.27 9.43
C ALA A 363 5.58 10.57 9.02
N TRP A 364 4.62 11.30 8.45
CA TRP A 364 3.25 10.84 8.24
C TRP A 364 2.86 10.61 6.76
N GLY A 365 3.67 11.05 5.81
CA GLY A 365 3.36 10.98 4.38
C GLY A 365 2.03 11.66 4.03
N GLY A 366 1.31 11.09 3.07
CA GLY A 366 -0.02 11.56 2.61
C GLY A 366 -1.21 10.75 3.15
N MET A 367 -1.07 9.99 4.24
CA MET A 367 -2.10 9.02 4.66
C MET A 367 -3.07 9.63 5.68
N PRO A 368 -4.38 9.81 5.35
CA PRO A 368 -5.32 10.53 6.21
C PRO A 368 -5.39 10.03 7.65
N ARG A 369 -5.36 8.69 7.86
CA ARG A 369 -5.41 8.11 9.22
C ARG A 369 -4.18 8.45 10.07
N TYR A 370 -3.03 8.70 9.45
CA TYR A 370 -1.84 9.11 10.21
C TYR A 370 -1.93 10.60 10.59
N TRP A 371 -2.53 11.42 9.72
CA TRP A 371 -2.82 12.84 10.02
C TRP A 371 -3.86 12.96 11.14
N GLU A 372 -4.99 12.24 11.06
CA GLU A 372 -6.02 12.15 12.10
C GLU A 372 -5.46 11.74 13.47
N LEU A 373 -4.52 10.79 13.51
CA LEU A 373 -3.89 10.36 14.77
C LEU A 373 -2.88 11.38 15.32
N ALA A 374 -2.27 12.20 14.46
CA ALA A 374 -1.25 13.17 14.83
C ALA A 374 -1.80 14.60 15.07
N GLU A 375 -2.98 14.94 14.52
CA GLU A 375 -3.69 16.22 14.72
C GLU A 375 -3.75 16.64 16.21
N PRO A 376 -4.10 15.77 17.18
CA PRO A 376 -4.18 16.16 18.61
C PRO A 376 -2.85 16.56 19.26
N PHE A 377 -1.72 16.36 18.57
CA PHE A 377 -0.37 16.76 19.02
C PHE A 377 0.09 18.08 18.36
N GLY A 378 -0.63 18.58 17.35
CA GLY A 378 -0.27 19.78 16.61
C GLY A 378 1.14 19.69 16.02
N LEU A 379 2.01 20.64 16.37
CA LEU A 379 3.40 20.72 15.90
C LEU A 379 4.41 19.96 16.79
N ASP A 380 3.98 19.33 17.90
CA ASP A 380 4.85 18.49 18.75
C ASP A 380 5.09 17.12 18.10
N LEU A 381 5.84 17.15 17.00
CA LEU A 381 6.18 15.98 16.20
C LEU A 381 6.92 14.91 17.00
N GLU A 382 7.73 15.28 17.99
CA GLU A 382 8.48 14.30 18.78
C GLU A 382 7.56 13.54 19.74
N ARG A 383 6.64 14.22 20.45
CA ARG A 383 5.62 13.53 21.25
C ARG A 383 4.68 12.70 20.39
N ALA A 384 4.27 13.20 19.22
CA ALA A 384 3.43 12.48 18.28
C ALA A 384 4.11 11.19 17.77
N VAL A 385 5.36 11.28 17.28
CA VAL A 385 6.12 10.12 16.79
C VAL A 385 6.38 9.12 17.92
N ASP A 386 6.73 9.58 19.13
CA ASP A 386 6.94 8.69 20.27
C ASP A 386 5.65 7.94 20.66
N THR A 387 4.56 8.67 20.89
CA THR A 387 3.28 8.10 21.39
C THR A 387 2.59 7.23 20.33
N LEU A 388 2.69 7.58 19.05
CA LEU A 388 1.97 6.87 17.99
C LEU A 388 2.77 5.70 17.40
N VAL A 389 4.11 5.80 17.37
CA VAL A 389 4.97 4.93 16.53
C VAL A 389 6.10 4.26 17.28
N LEU A 390 6.84 4.98 18.14
CA LEU A 390 8.00 4.41 18.84
C LEU A 390 7.58 3.55 20.03
N ASP A 391 6.57 4.00 20.78
CA ASP A 391 5.99 3.26 21.89
C ASP A 391 5.35 1.94 21.39
N PRO A 392 5.61 0.78 22.01
CA PRO A 392 5.01 -0.50 21.62
C PRO A 392 3.48 -0.53 21.71
N ALA A 393 2.87 0.26 22.59
CA ALA A 393 1.41 0.41 22.69
C ALA A 393 0.84 1.38 21.64
N GLY A 394 1.70 2.12 20.92
CA GLY A 394 1.31 3.12 19.94
C GLY A 394 0.50 2.51 18.77
N PRO A 395 -0.61 3.14 18.35
CA PRO A 395 -1.50 2.60 17.32
C PRO A 395 -0.82 2.33 15.97
N LEU A 396 0.31 2.96 15.68
CA LEU A 396 1.09 2.79 14.44
C LEU A 396 2.39 1.99 14.64
N HIS A 397 2.67 1.45 15.83
CA HIS A 397 3.88 0.65 16.07
C HIS A 397 3.92 -0.65 15.24
N LEU A 398 2.77 -1.32 15.07
CA LEU A 398 2.65 -2.57 14.29
C LEU A 398 2.16 -2.38 12.84
N GLU A 399 1.78 -1.15 12.46
CA GLU A 399 2.33 -0.56 11.24
C GLU A 399 2.33 -1.45 9.97
N PRO A 400 3.50 -1.65 9.32
CA PRO A 400 3.59 -2.46 8.11
C PRO A 400 3.15 -3.93 8.27
N ASP A 401 3.23 -4.51 9.47
CA ASP A 401 2.82 -5.91 9.67
C ASP A 401 1.31 -6.07 9.53
N ARG A 402 0.53 -5.07 10.00
CA ARG A 402 -0.92 -5.03 9.76
C ARG A 402 -1.22 -4.87 8.27
N LEU A 403 -0.58 -3.91 7.59
CA LEU A 403 -0.77 -3.69 6.16
C LEU A 403 -0.46 -4.94 5.30
N LEU A 404 0.55 -5.73 5.68
CA LEU A 404 0.86 -6.99 4.99
C LEU A 404 -0.07 -8.14 5.38
N LEU A 405 -0.63 -8.15 6.58
CA LEU A 405 -1.57 -9.17 7.05
C LEU A 405 -2.99 -8.95 6.50
N GLU A 406 -3.39 -7.71 6.27
CA GLU A 406 -4.72 -7.31 5.78
C GLU A 406 -4.92 -7.49 4.25
N GLU A 407 -3.85 -7.78 3.50
CA GLU A 407 -3.94 -8.21 2.10
C GLU A 407 -4.55 -9.61 1.97
N VAL A 408 -5.21 -9.88 0.83
CA VAL A 408 -5.94 -11.12 0.59
C VAL A 408 -5.39 -11.81 -0.68
N PRO A 409 -4.68 -12.96 -0.57
CA PRO A 409 -4.15 -13.57 0.66
C PRO A 409 -2.96 -12.77 1.24
N PRO A 410 -2.66 -12.94 2.55
CA PRO A 410 -1.65 -12.16 3.26
C PRO A 410 -0.29 -12.08 2.55
N ALA A 411 0.27 -10.87 2.57
CA ALA A 411 1.52 -10.50 1.92
C ALA A 411 2.75 -10.55 2.87
N THR A 412 2.61 -11.14 4.06
CA THR A 412 3.64 -11.17 5.12
C THR A 412 4.99 -11.74 4.66
N ALA A 413 5.01 -12.66 3.68
CA ALA A 413 6.24 -13.18 3.08
C ALA A 413 7.09 -12.11 2.33
N LEU A 414 6.52 -10.93 2.02
CA LEU A 414 7.23 -9.80 1.43
C LEU A 414 7.93 -8.90 2.47
N ARG A 415 7.66 -9.10 3.78
CA ARG A 415 8.21 -8.31 4.89
C ARG A 415 9.74 -8.13 4.83
N PRO A 416 10.57 -9.18 4.63
CA PRO A 416 12.04 -9.04 4.64
C PRO A 416 12.60 -8.13 3.54
N LEU A 417 11.89 -7.99 2.42
CA LEU A 417 12.28 -7.07 1.35
C LEU A 417 12.13 -5.61 1.79
N LEU A 418 11.07 -5.29 2.53
CA LEU A 418 10.87 -3.94 3.06
C LEU A 418 11.89 -3.61 4.16
N ASP A 419 12.22 -4.56 5.04
CA ASP A 419 13.30 -4.40 6.03
C ASP A 419 14.64 -4.09 5.35
N VAL A 420 15.00 -4.86 4.32
CA VAL A 420 16.26 -4.68 3.58
C VAL A 420 16.29 -3.37 2.77
N ILE A 421 15.17 -2.95 2.16
CA ILE A 421 15.07 -1.68 1.43
C ILE A 421 15.09 -0.48 2.40
N GLY A 422 14.43 -0.56 3.57
CA GLY A 422 14.49 0.49 4.60
C GLY A 422 15.86 0.60 5.29
N ALA A 423 16.58 -0.51 5.40
CA ALA A 423 18.00 -0.54 5.73
C ALA A 423 18.91 0.05 4.62
N GLY A 424 18.34 0.60 3.54
CA GLY A 424 19.03 1.35 2.49
C GLY A 424 19.52 0.52 1.30
N ALA A 425 19.15 -0.76 1.19
CA ALA A 425 19.50 -1.56 0.02
C ALA A 425 18.57 -1.23 -1.15
N HIS A 426 19.08 -0.52 -2.15
CA HIS A 426 18.23 -0.02 -3.25
C HIS A 426 18.47 -0.74 -4.58
N ARG A 427 19.58 -1.46 -4.74
CA ARG A 427 19.91 -2.21 -5.97
C ARG A 427 19.50 -3.67 -5.83
N VAL A 428 18.92 -4.28 -6.87
CA VAL A 428 18.44 -5.69 -6.82
C VAL A 428 19.52 -6.67 -6.38
N SER A 429 20.76 -6.50 -6.83
CA SER A 429 21.91 -7.32 -6.43
C SER A 429 22.30 -7.16 -4.96
N GLU A 430 22.10 -5.97 -4.40
CA GLU A 430 22.38 -5.67 -3.00
C GLU A 430 21.28 -6.23 -2.10
N ILE A 431 20.01 -6.04 -2.48
CA ILE A 431 18.84 -6.60 -1.81
C ILE A 431 18.96 -8.14 -1.77
N ALA A 432 19.31 -8.75 -2.91
CA ALA A 432 19.55 -10.19 -3.02
C ALA A 432 20.71 -10.67 -2.12
N GLY A 433 21.81 -9.91 -2.08
CA GLY A 433 22.95 -10.19 -1.20
C GLY A 433 22.59 -10.14 0.28
N ARG A 434 21.87 -9.09 0.74
CA ARG A 434 21.42 -8.97 2.14
C ARG A 434 20.37 -10.02 2.53
N LEU A 435 19.61 -10.55 1.58
CA LEU A 435 18.64 -11.65 1.79
C LEU A 435 19.23 -13.06 1.57
N GLY A 436 20.50 -13.19 1.16
CA GLY A 436 21.13 -14.48 0.90
C GLY A 436 20.51 -15.28 -0.26
N CYS A 437 19.85 -14.62 -1.23
CA CYS A 437 19.09 -15.28 -2.28
C CYS A 437 19.54 -14.89 -3.71
N PRO A 438 19.23 -15.67 -4.76
CA PRO A 438 19.54 -15.30 -6.14
C PRO A 438 18.76 -14.05 -6.59
N ALA A 439 19.43 -13.08 -7.21
CA ALA A 439 18.77 -11.84 -7.67
C ALA A 439 17.63 -12.06 -8.68
N SER A 440 17.61 -13.19 -9.37
CA SER A 440 16.52 -13.62 -10.28
C SER A 440 15.22 -13.96 -9.56
N SER A 441 15.24 -14.36 -8.29
CA SER A 441 14.00 -14.67 -7.54
C SER A 441 13.22 -13.41 -7.16
N LEU A 442 13.89 -12.25 -7.08
CA LEU A 442 13.32 -11.00 -6.57
C LEU A 442 12.37 -10.30 -7.54
N ALA A 443 12.36 -10.66 -8.82
CA ALA A 443 11.54 -9.98 -9.83
C ALA A 443 10.03 -10.00 -9.49
N ARG A 444 9.49 -11.15 -9.08
CA ARG A 444 8.07 -11.30 -8.73
C ARG A 444 7.70 -10.67 -7.37
N PRO A 445 8.48 -10.85 -6.28
CA PRO A 445 8.25 -10.12 -5.02
C PRO A 445 8.33 -8.59 -5.15
N LEU A 446 9.30 -8.06 -5.91
CA LEU A 446 9.43 -6.61 -6.12
C LEU A 446 8.29 -6.05 -7.00
N ALA A 447 7.83 -6.81 -8.01
CA ALA A 447 6.63 -6.46 -8.77
C ALA A 447 5.39 -6.38 -7.85
N ALA A 448 5.16 -7.39 -7.00
CA ALA A 448 4.03 -7.39 -6.05
C ALA A 448 4.08 -6.20 -5.07
N LEU A 449 5.25 -5.85 -4.53
CA LEU A 449 5.40 -4.66 -3.68
C LEU A 449 5.19 -3.33 -4.43
N THR A 450 5.39 -3.32 -5.75
CA THR A 450 5.13 -2.17 -6.63
C THR A 450 3.63 -2.06 -6.98
N GLU A 451 2.98 -3.19 -7.28
CA GLU A 451 1.53 -3.29 -7.49
C GLU A 451 0.74 -2.87 -6.24
N MET A 452 1.27 -3.17 -5.05
CA MET A 452 0.72 -2.75 -3.74
C MET A 452 1.04 -1.29 -3.34
N GLY A 453 1.79 -0.53 -4.16
CA GLY A 453 2.18 0.85 -3.83
C GLY A 453 2.94 0.99 -2.50
N LEU A 454 3.71 -0.04 -2.10
CA LEU A 454 4.60 -0.01 -0.93
C LEU A 454 6.03 0.34 -1.32
N VAL A 455 6.46 -0.12 -2.50
CA VAL A 455 7.78 0.15 -3.10
C VAL A 455 7.58 0.81 -4.46
N ARG A 456 8.38 1.83 -4.79
CA ARG A 456 8.49 2.32 -6.16
C ARG A 456 9.81 1.89 -6.78
N ARG A 457 9.78 1.69 -8.10
CA ARG A 457 10.95 1.43 -8.95
C ARG A 457 11.38 2.74 -9.61
N GLU A 458 12.53 3.27 -9.23
CA GLU A 458 13.12 4.47 -9.83
C GLU A 458 14.02 4.08 -11.02
N THR A 459 14.04 4.93 -12.06
CA THR A 459 14.96 4.87 -13.21
C THR A 459 15.64 6.23 -13.38
N PRO A 460 16.93 6.28 -13.80
CA PRO A 460 17.60 7.56 -13.99
C PRO A 460 17.02 8.33 -15.18
N PHE A 461 17.01 9.66 -15.08
CA PHE A 461 16.56 10.55 -16.15
C PHE A 461 17.20 10.21 -17.52
N GLY A 462 16.37 10.19 -18.57
CA GLY A 462 16.79 9.87 -19.93
C GLY A 462 17.16 8.39 -20.16
N SER A 463 16.65 7.45 -19.35
CA SER A 463 16.77 6.01 -19.58
C SER A 463 15.44 5.35 -19.92
N ASP A 464 15.48 4.34 -20.80
CA ASP A 464 14.30 3.53 -21.16
C ASP A 464 13.69 2.87 -19.89
N PRO A 465 12.39 3.10 -19.59
CA PRO A 465 11.71 2.46 -18.47
C PRO A 465 11.77 0.92 -18.47
N ARG A 466 11.99 0.28 -19.64
CA ARG A 466 12.16 -1.18 -19.78
C ARG A 466 13.60 -1.64 -19.46
N ALA A 467 14.59 -0.74 -19.48
CA ALA A 467 16.00 -1.06 -19.25
C ALA A 467 16.35 -1.22 -17.74
N GLY A 468 15.83 -2.28 -17.11
CA GLY A 468 15.91 -2.51 -15.66
C GLY A 468 17.31 -2.59 -15.01
N LYS A 469 18.41 -2.61 -15.79
CA LYS A 469 19.79 -2.78 -15.28
C LYS A 469 20.31 -1.65 -14.37
N ARG A 470 19.68 -0.47 -14.34
CA ARG A 470 20.07 0.66 -13.48
C ARG A 470 19.03 1.03 -12.41
N SER A 471 17.90 0.32 -12.35
CA SER A 471 16.80 0.70 -11.47
C SER A 471 17.12 0.57 -9.98
N LEU A 472 16.58 1.50 -9.20
CA LEU A 472 16.58 1.47 -7.75
C LEU A 472 15.17 1.14 -7.23
N TYR A 473 15.09 0.50 -6.07
CA TYR A 473 13.82 0.21 -5.37
C TYR A 473 13.83 0.91 -4.02
N ARG A 474 12.81 1.73 -3.75
CA ARG A 474 12.64 2.49 -2.50
C ARG A 474 11.24 2.28 -1.93
N ILE A 475 11.11 2.31 -0.61
CA ILE A 475 9.79 2.38 0.04
C ILE A 475 9.17 3.74 -0.32
N ASP A 476 8.01 3.68 -0.98
CA ASP A 476 7.38 4.85 -1.58
C ASP A 476 6.77 5.77 -0.53
N ASP A 477 6.07 5.18 0.44
CA ASP A 477 5.42 5.84 1.56
C ASP A 477 6.43 6.40 2.60
N PRO A 478 6.42 7.72 2.91
CA PRO A 478 7.33 8.31 3.88
C PRO A 478 7.19 7.74 5.31
N PHE A 479 5.97 7.48 5.79
CA PHE A 479 5.74 6.88 7.10
C PHE A 479 6.31 5.46 7.17
N LEU A 480 6.04 4.63 6.15
CA LEU A 480 6.59 3.26 6.14
C LEU A 480 8.13 3.30 6.04
N ARG A 481 8.68 4.24 5.27
CA ARG A 481 10.13 4.43 5.15
C ARG A 481 10.76 4.86 6.48
N MET A 482 10.15 5.82 7.18
CA MET A 482 10.51 6.20 8.55
C MET A 482 10.49 4.98 9.47
N TRP A 483 9.39 4.21 9.44
CA TRP A 483 9.19 3.03 10.27
C TRP A 483 10.25 1.95 9.99
N PHE A 484 10.50 1.59 8.74
CA PHE A 484 11.52 0.59 8.38
C PHE A 484 12.96 1.09 8.59
N ARG A 485 13.19 2.41 8.64
CA ARG A 485 14.50 3.01 8.93
C ARG A 485 14.82 3.08 10.43
N ALA A 486 13.82 3.41 11.26
CA ALA A 486 14.02 3.75 12.67
C ALA A 486 13.36 2.79 13.67
N VAL A 487 12.27 2.10 13.31
CA VAL A 487 11.54 1.19 14.21
C VAL A 487 11.95 -0.26 13.98
N ALA A 488 11.99 -0.70 12.71
CA ALA A 488 12.34 -2.10 12.38
C ALA A 488 13.67 -2.58 12.98
N PRO A 489 14.80 -1.83 12.89
CA PRO A 489 16.08 -2.28 13.42
C PRO A 489 16.17 -2.20 14.96
N ALA A 490 15.22 -1.51 15.59
CA ALA A 490 15.25 -1.13 17.00
C ALA A 490 14.16 -1.79 17.85
N ARG A 491 13.31 -2.65 17.29
CA ARG A 491 12.11 -3.23 17.96
C ARG A 491 12.37 -3.69 19.40
N THR A 492 13.42 -4.48 19.64
CA THR A 492 13.76 -5.00 20.98
C THR A 492 14.16 -3.88 21.96
N VAL A 493 14.81 -2.82 21.48
CA VAL A 493 15.18 -1.65 22.30
C VAL A 493 13.92 -0.83 22.58
N LEU A 494 13.12 -0.51 21.56
CA LEU A 494 11.89 0.26 21.71
C LEU A 494 10.85 -0.44 22.61
N ALA A 495 10.87 -1.78 22.67
CA ALA A 495 10.04 -2.60 23.56
C ALA A 495 10.27 -2.36 25.06
N GLN A 496 11.43 -1.82 25.46
CA GLN A 496 11.83 -1.66 26.86
C GLN A 496 12.38 -0.25 27.17
N ALA A 497 12.60 0.59 26.15
CA ALA A 497 13.21 1.90 26.29
C ALA A 497 12.22 2.96 26.82
N PRO A 498 12.65 3.81 27.79
CA PRO A 498 11.91 5.00 28.16
C PRO A 498 11.89 6.01 27.00
N ARG A 499 10.92 6.92 27.03
CA ARG A 499 10.66 7.94 25.99
C ARG A 499 11.92 8.69 25.54
N GLU A 500 12.79 9.05 26.48
CA GLU A 500 14.01 9.82 26.25
C GLU A 500 14.99 9.03 25.36
N THR A 501 15.10 7.71 25.58
CA THR A 501 15.91 6.80 24.78
C THR A 501 15.28 6.55 23.41
N ARG A 502 13.94 6.43 23.32
CA ARG A 502 13.21 6.29 22.04
C ARG A 502 13.39 7.53 21.17
N LEU A 503 13.20 8.72 21.72
CA LEU A 503 13.46 10.00 21.05
C LEU A 503 14.94 10.17 20.65
N ALA A 504 15.88 9.78 21.51
CA ALA A 504 17.30 9.78 21.17
C ALA A 504 17.67 8.80 20.04
N TYR A 505 16.87 7.76 19.79
CA TYR A 505 16.99 6.91 18.61
C TYR A 505 16.38 7.58 17.37
N TRP A 506 15.15 8.10 17.48
CA TRP A 506 14.45 8.82 16.40
C TRP A 506 15.30 9.95 15.79
N ARG A 507 15.88 10.80 16.64
CA ARG A 507 16.71 11.95 16.21
C ARG A 507 17.92 11.57 15.35
N ARG A 508 18.42 10.33 15.43
CA ARG A 508 19.53 9.80 14.59
C ARG A 508 19.12 9.58 13.13
N HIS A 509 17.82 9.42 12.87
CA HIS A 509 17.28 9.11 11.55
C HIS A 509 16.49 10.27 10.95
N ARG A 510 15.88 11.12 11.80
CA ARG A 510 15.04 12.27 11.42
C ARG A 510 15.62 13.09 10.25
N SER A 511 16.83 13.62 10.39
CA SER A 511 17.43 14.52 9.38
C SER A 511 17.60 13.87 8.00
N ALA A 512 17.90 12.57 7.93
CA ALA A 512 18.05 11.84 6.67
C ALA A 512 16.68 11.49 6.03
N LEU A 513 15.66 11.27 6.85
CA LEU A 513 14.28 11.04 6.39
C LEU A 513 13.66 12.34 5.87
N GLU A 514 13.85 13.46 6.57
CA GLU A 514 13.47 14.80 6.11
C GLU A 514 14.20 15.18 4.82
N ALA A 515 15.50 14.85 4.68
CA ALA A 515 16.24 15.08 3.43
C ALA A 515 15.64 14.32 2.24
N GLN A 516 15.36 13.02 2.39
CA GLN A 516 14.76 12.23 1.30
C GLN A 516 13.30 12.66 1.01
N ALA A 517 12.55 13.07 2.03
CA ALA A 517 11.20 13.61 1.86
C ALA A 517 11.23 14.96 1.11
N TRP A 518 12.21 15.82 1.40
CA TRP A 518 12.42 17.09 0.69
C TRP A 518 12.72 16.86 -0.79
N GLU A 519 13.71 16.02 -1.08
CA GLU A 519 14.06 15.51 -2.41
C GLU A 519 12.82 15.10 -3.24
N GLU A 520 11.89 14.38 -2.61
CA GLU A 520 10.67 13.86 -3.23
C GLU A 520 9.61 14.95 -3.45
N LEU A 521 9.38 15.82 -2.47
CA LEU A 521 8.49 16.97 -2.60
C LEU A 521 8.94 17.90 -3.74
N CYS A 522 10.25 18.11 -3.90
CA CYS A 522 10.80 18.91 -5.00
C CYS A 522 10.44 18.30 -6.37
N ARG A 523 10.66 16.99 -6.54
CA ARG A 523 10.30 16.28 -7.78
C ARG A 523 8.79 16.24 -8.04
N MET A 524 7.97 16.13 -6.99
CA MET A 524 6.51 16.19 -7.08
C MET A 524 6.01 17.58 -7.49
N ALA A 525 6.66 18.65 -7.02
CA ALA A 525 6.22 20.03 -7.27
C ALA A 525 6.59 20.55 -8.67
N VAL A 526 7.72 20.13 -9.25
CA VAL A 526 8.24 20.68 -10.54
C VAL A 526 7.18 20.80 -11.65
N PRO A 527 6.35 19.79 -11.96
CA PRO A 527 5.31 19.90 -12.99
C PRO A 527 4.29 21.01 -12.73
N PHE A 528 4.10 21.41 -11.48
CA PHE A 528 3.12 22.40 -11.02
C PHE A 528 3.72 23.79 -10.73
N LEU A 529 5.06 23.97 -10.80
CA LEU A 529 5.71 25.26 -10.55
C LEU A 529 5.24 26.38 -11.51
N HIS A 530 4.72 26.01 -12.70
CA HIS A 530 4.05 26.93 -13.64
C HIS A 530 2.79 27.62 -13.06
N ARG A 531 2.33 27.22 -11.87
CA ARG A 531 1.17 27.77 -11.15
C ARG A 531 1.57 28.57 -9.90
N SER A 532 2.87 28.67 -9.62
CA SER A 532 3.39 29.45 -8.50
C SER A 532 3.58 30.92 -8.87
N ALA A 533 3.78 31.77 -7.87
CA ALA A 533 4.30 33.13 -8.05
C ALA A 533 5.86 33.16 -8.06
N SER A 534 6.53 32.04 -8.34
CA SER A 534 8.01 31.97 -8.38
C SER A 534 8.56 32.30 -9.77
N LEU A 535 9.84 32.65 -9.84
CA LEU A 535 10.57 32.90 -11.10
C LEU A 535 10.66 31.68 -12.04
N LEU A 536 10.11 30.52 -11.67
CA LEU A 536 9.99 29.33 -12.51
C LEU A 536 8.61 29.19 -13.16
N ALA A 537 7.69 30.13 -12.92
CA ALA A 537 6.35 30.12 -13.49
C ALA A 537 6.39 30.18 -15.02
N ASP A 538 7.03 31.22 -15.57
CA ASP A 538 7.12 31.51 -17.01
C ASP A 538 8.13 30.63 -17.77
N LEU A 539 8.95 29.86 -17.04
CA LEU A 539 9.95 28.95 -17.62
C LEU A 539 9.41 27.53 -17.88
N GLY A 540 8.28 27.17 -17.26
CA GLY A 540 7.58 25.92 -17.50
C GLY A 540 6.61 25.96 -18.69
N PRO A 541 5.62 25.04 -18.76
CA PRO A 541 5.40 23.90 -17.86
C PRO A 541 6.46 22.80 -18.02
N TRP A 542 6.61 21.97 -17.00
CA TRP A 542 7.67 20.95 -16.89
C TRP A 542 7.13 19.52 -16.96
N GLU A 543 7.89 18.61 -17.57
CA GLU A 543 7.67 17.16 -17.52
C GLU A 543 7.86 16.61 -16.08
N PRO A 544 7.35 15.41 -15.76
CA PRO A 544 7.57 14.75 -14.47
C PRO A 544 9.06 14.59 -14.11
N ALA A 545 9.50 15.26 -13.05
CA ALA A 545 10.90 15.30 -12.65
C ALA A 545 11.43 13.96 -12.10
N GLN A 546 12.69 13.66 -12.40
CA GLN A 546 13.37 12.42 -12.03
C GLN A 546 14.75 12.69 -11.42
N ARG A 547 15.28 11.76 -10.63
CA ARG A 547 16.71 11.78 -10.24
C ARG A 547 17.56 11.37 -11.44
N TYR A 548 18.74 11.98 -11.61
CA TYR A 548 19.76 11.48 -12.53
C TYR A 548 20.85 10.73 -11.77
N TRP A 549 21.29 9.58 -12.30
CA TRP A 549 22.51 8.91 -11.84
C TRP A 549 23.16 8.09 -12.96
N ARG A 550 24.47 8.27 -13.15
CA ARG A 550 25.30 7.46 -14.05
C ARG A 550 26.69 7.25 -13.46
N ARG A 551 27.29 6.09 -13.72
CA ARG A 551 28.64 5.76 -13.22
C ARG A 551 29.65 6.78 -13.76
N ASN A 552 30.42 7.38 -12.84
CA ASN A 552 31.44 8.41 -13.09
C ASN A 552 30.88 9.79 -13.50
N GLU A 553 29.59 10.05 -13.31
CA GLU A 553 28.96 11.37 -13.44
C GLU A 553 28.33 11.79 -12.10
N PRO A 554 28.08 13.09 -11.86
CA PRO A 554 27.30 13.53 -10.71
C PRO A 554 25.89 12.89 -10.71
N GLU A 555 25.37 12.60 -9.52
CA GLU A 555 23.91 12.45 -9.36
C GLU A 555 23.28 13.85 -9.29
N HIS A 556 22.08 14.01 -9.83
CA HIS A 556 21.26 15.23 -9.67
C HIS A 556 19.92 14.82 -9.06
N ASP A 557 19.46 15.54 -8.03
CA ASP A 557 18.22 15.20 -7.32
C ASP A 557 16.97 15.44 -8.16
N VAL A 558 16.98 16.50 -8.97
CA VAL A 558 15.82 16.95 -9.75
C VAL A 558 16.27 17.27 -11.17
N VAL A 559 15.76 16.51 -12.14
CA VAL A 559 15.93 16.79 -13.57
C VAL A 559 14.58 16.66 -14.28
N ALA A 560 14.22 17.68 -15.07
CA ALA A 560 13.01 17.69 -15.89
C ALA A 560 13.25 18.48 -17.19
N ARG A 561 12.56 18.13 -18.27
CA ARG A 561 12.48 18.98 -19.47
C ARG A 561 11.24 19.88 -19.40
N SER A 562 11.27 21.00 -20.10
CA SER A 562 10.05 21.73 -20.41
C SER A 562 9.20 20.95 -21.42
N VAL A 563 7.88 21.14 -21.40
CA VAL A 563 6.94 20.42 -22.29
C VAL A 563 7.12 20.83 -23.77
N ASP A 564 7.66 22.02 -24.04
CA ASP A 564 8.05 22.46 -25.39
C ASP A 564 9.40 21.86 -25.87
N GLY A 565 10.08 21.10 -25.02
CA GLY A 565 11.35 20.43 -25.31
C GLY A 565 12.57 21.36 -25.40
N ARG A 566 12.45 22.66 -25.12
CA ARG A 566 13.54 23.65 -25.28
C ARG A 566 14.44 23.81 -24.07
N ARG A 567 13.95 23.49 -22.86
CA ARG A 567 14.64 23.71 -21.60
C ARG A 567 14.90 22.42 -20.84
N LEU A 568 15.94 22.43 -20.02
CA LEU A 568 16.26 21.39 -19.05
C LEU A 568 16.44 22.03 -17.66
N LEU A 569 15.49 21.78 -16.78
CA LEU A 569 15.62 22.07 -15.36
C LEU A 569 16.57 21.04 -14.74
N ILE A 570 17.59 21.53 -14.03
CA ILE A 570 18.50 20.73 -13.22
C ILE A 570 18.59 21.37 -11.84
N GLY A 571 18.36 20.60 -10.78
CA GLY A 571 18.34 21.12 -9.43
C GLY A 571 18.67 20.16 -8.30
N GLU A 572 18.96 20.78 -7.15
CA GLU A 572 19.55 20.19 -5.95
C GLU A 572 18.66 20.40 -4.72
N ALA A 573 18.47 19.36 -3.91
CA ALA A 573 17.59 19.40 -2.74
C ALA A 573 18.36 19.70 -1.44
N LYS A 574 18.56 20.98 -1.12
CA LYS A 574 19.31 21.41 0.07
C LYS A 574 18.45 21.43 1.33
N SER A 575 18.34 20.29 2.01
CA SER A 575 17.50 20.08 3.21
C SER A 575 18.03 20.73 4.51
N THR A 576 18.65 21.91 4.43
CA THR A 576 19.35 22.57 5.55
C THR A 576 18.41 23.06 6.65
N SER A 577 18.92 23.12 7.89
CA SER A 577 18.24 23.72 9.06
C SER A 577 18.43 25.24 9.17
N ARG A 578 19.06 25.86 8.17
CA ARG A 578 19.26 27.31 8.01
C ARG A 578 18.97 27.68 6.54
N PRO A 579 18.55 28.92 6.24
CA PRO A 579 18.51 29.42 4.87
C PRO A 579 19.88 29.28 4.19
N VAL A 580 19.87 29.05 2.89
CA VAL A 580 21.10 28.80 2.12
C VAL A 580 21.75 30.14 1.75
N SER A 581 23.09 30.23 1.78
CA SER A 581 23.77 31.46 1.33
C SER A 581 23.94 31.44 -0.20
N PRO A 582 23.72 32.55 -0.93
CA PRO A 582 23.92 32.58 -2.38
C PRO A 582 25.33 32.13 -2.82
N ALA A 583 26.37 32.44 -2.03
CA ALA A 583 27.74 31.97 -2.27
C ALA A 583 27.91 30.44 -2.22
N SER A 584 27.02 29.72 -1.52
CA SER A 584 26.99 28.25 -1.48
C SER A 584 26.13 27.62 -2.60
N LEU A 585 25.43 28.44 -3.40
CA LEU A 585 24.68 28.03 -4.58
C LEU A 585 25.52 28.02 -5.87
N ARG A 586 26.86 27.88 -5.78
CA ARG A 586 27.75 27.73 -6.94
C ARG A 586 27.51 26.41 -7.67
N PHE A 587 26.46 26.39 -8.47
CA PHE A 587 26.01 25.24 -9.23
C PHE A 587 26.75 25.20 -10.57
N HIS A 588 27.63 24.21 -10.73
CA HIS A 588 28.17 23.84 -12.05
C HIS A 588 27.41 22.62 -12.57
N PRO A 589 26.29 22.80 -13.30
CA PRO A 589 25.58 21.68 -13.89
C PRO A 589 26.46 21.01 -14.95
N ARG A 590 27.11 19.90 -14.59
CA ARG A 590 27.52 18.91 -15.58
C ARG A 590 26.23 18.28 -16.11
N VAL A 591 25.78 18.82 -17.25
CA VAL A 591 24.51 18.47 -17.87
C VAL A 591 24.48 16.97 -18.15
N PRO A 592 23.40 16.24 -17.79
CA PRO A 592 23.30 14.80 -18.01
C PRO A 592 23.61 14.40 -19.47
N ALA A 593 24.57 13.50 -19.66
CA ALA A 593 24.96 13.06 -21.01
C ALA A 593 23.84 12.30 -21.76
N THR A 594 22.75 11.93 -21.08
CA THR A 594 21.53 11.36 -21.67
C THR A 594 20.51 12.41 -22.12
N ALA A 595 20.70 13.70 -21.83
CA ALA A 595 19.73 14.74 -22.13
C ALA A 595 19.71 15.20 -23.61
N GLY A 596 20.61 14.70 -24.46
CA GLY A 596 20.59 14.96 -25.91
C GLY A 596 20.91 16.42 -26.26
N VAL A 597 21.98 16.96 -25.67
CA VAL A 597 22.19 18.39 -25.54
C VAL A 597 23.04 18.94 -26.68
N GLY A 598 22.36 19.44 -27.72
CA GLY A 598 22.88 20.51 -28.57
C GLY A 598 22.45 21.86 -27.98
N ASP A 599 21.14 22.12 -28.05
CA ASP A 599 20.59 23.49 -28.01
C ASP A 599 19.61 23.74 -26.85
N LEU A 600 19.73 23.03 -25.72
CA LEU A 600 18.81 23.16 -24.58
C LEU A 600 19.22 24.28 -23.61
N GLU A 601 18.26 25.15 -23.28
CA GLU A 601 18.40 26.16 -22.23
C GLU A 601 18.46 25.47 -20.84
N ILE A 602 19.51 25.71 -20.05
CA ILE A 602 19.68 25.08 -18.74
C ILE A 602 19.12 25.99 -17.64
N VAL A 603 18.06 25.54 -16.96
CA VAL A 603 17.46 26.25 -15.83
C VAL A 603 17.96 25.64 -14.53
N ALA A 604 18.85 26.37 -13.84
CA ALA A 604 19.43 25.95 -12.57
C ALA A 604 18.50 26.23 -11.38
N VAL A 605 18.24 25.23 -10.54
CA VAL A 605 17.31 25.38 -9.39
C VAL A 605 17.88 24.82 -8.09
N ALA A 606 17.84 25.63 -7.03
CA ALA A 606 18.15 25.22 -5.67
C ALA A 606 16.88 25.16 -4.83
N PHE A 607 16.52 23.95 -4.37
CA PHE A 607 15.37 23.75 -3.49
C PHE A 607 15.83 23.79 -2.03
N ALA A 608 15.47 24.86 -1.31
CA ALA A 608 15.91 25.10 0.07
C ALA A 608 14.69 25.37 0.99
N PRO A 609 14.39 24.54 2.01
CA PRO A 609 13.14 24.66 2.78
C PRO A 609 12.89 26.02 3.45
N LEU A 610 13.96 26.78 3.70
CA LEU A 610 13.97 28.09 4.35
C LEU A 610 14.44 29.22 3.41
N GLY A 611 14.47 28.98 2.09
CA GLY A 611 14.93 29.95 1.08
C GLY A 611 16.42 30.33 1.23
N THR A 612 16.75 31.56 0.83
CA THR A 612 18.09 32.16 0.92
C THR A 612 18.16 33.33 1.90
N THR A 613 19.37 33.65 2.37
CA THR A 613 19.65 34.83 3.21
C THR A 613 19.70 36.17 2.44
N GLY A 614 19.23 36.21 1.19
CA GLY A 614 19.36 37.35 0.28
C GLY A 614 18.86 37.01 -1.13
N PRO A 615 18.84 37.99 -2.05
CA PRO A 615 18.33 37.79 -3.42
C PRO A 615 19.20 36.77 -4.18
N ALA A 616 18.57 35.70 -4.68
CA ALA A 616 19.27 34.65 -5.42
C ALA A 616 19.65 35.06 -6.86
N VAL A 617 19.06 36.15 -7.37
CA VAL A 617 19.10 36.57 -8.78
C VAL A 617 20.53 36.72 -9.32
N GLU A 618 21.45 37.27 -8.53
CA GLU A 618 22.87 37.47 -8.91
C GLU A 618 23.64 36.18 -9.19
N SER A 619 23.12 35.02 -8.80
CA SER A 619 23.78 33.72 -8.97
C SER A 619 23.40 32.97 -10.25
N GLY A 620 22.37 33.40 -10.97
CA GLY A 620 21.79 32.64 -12.09
C GLY A 620 21.08 31.34 -11.68
N VAL A 621 20.84 31.14 -10.38
CA VAL A 621 20.14 29.97 -9.82
C VAL A 621 18.82 30.41 -9.21
N HIS A 622 17.71 29.82 -9.68
CA HIS A 622 16.39 30.04 -9.10
C HIS A 622 16.28 29.31 -7.76
N VAL A 623 15.67 29.94 -6.75
CA VAL A 623 15.45 29.32 -5.44
C VAL A 623 13.96 29.06 -5.23
N VAL A 624 13.65 27.86 -4.77
CA VAL A 624 12.28 27.45 -4.41
C VAL A 624 12.28 27.01 -2.95
N ASP A 625 11.35 27.57 -2.17
CA ASP A 625 11.20 27.29 -0.76
C ASP A 625 10.13 26.22 -0.46
N ALA A 626 10.03 25.80 0.80
CA ALA A 626 9.04 24.80 1.19
C ALA A 626 7.61 25.31 1.03
N ARG A 627 7.35 26.59 1.30
CA ARG A 627 6.01 27.16 1.15
C ARG A 627 5.52 27.07 -0.29
N THR A 628 6.32 27.53 -1.25
CA THR A 628 6.01 27.43 -2.69
C THR A 628 5.74 25.98 -3.12
N ILE A 629 6.53 25.03 -2.59
CA ILE A 629 6.32 23.59 -2.85
C ILE A 629 5.01 23.06 -2.29
N PHE A 630 4.63 23.41 -1.05
CA PHE A 630 3.37 22.97 -0.47
C PHE A 630 2.16 23.66 -1.13
N ASP A 631 2.29 24.93 -1.52
CA ASP A 631 1.23 25.69 -2.19
C ASP A 631 0.92 25.14 -3.61
N VAL A 632 1.92 24.74 -4.42
CA VAL A 632 1.66 24.08 -5.72
C VAL A 632 1.30 22.59 -5.62
N LEU A 633 1.41 22.00 -4.43
CA LEU A 633 0.98 20.62 -4.12
C LEU A 633 -0.39 20.58 -3.41
N ARG A 634 -1.17 21.65 -3.52
CA ARG A 634 -2.58 21.78 -3.13
C ARG A 634 -3.52 21.63 -4.33
#